data_AF-A0AAN8NVB6-F1
#
_entry.id   AF-A0AAN8NVB6-F1
#
_cell.length_a   1.000
_cell.length_b   1.000
_cell.length_c   1.000
_cell.angle_alpha   90.00
_cell.angle_beta   90.00
_cell.angle_gamma   90.00
#
_symmetry.space_group_name_H-M   'P 1'
#
loop_
_entity.id
_entity.type
_entity.pdbx_description
1 polymer ?
#
loop_
_entity_poly.entity_id
_entity_poly.type
_entity_poly.pdbx_seq_one_letter_code
_entity_poly.pdbx_strand_id
1 'polypeptide(L)'
;MRVKSNEETCRESNLYYEHASRKPWKKNLYENVGYPDNYTDESFLKELKKNIHVRDITYYQALLEVIKVTEKLCVVILFSVVFTYLHNEWVKPQTVFVQTSFVVFLCFTYYAKTQSSLSYRTIVSRNFRSVGILLMLGYILSPVLRTLTDTISTDTIYATSTVMMLVHVGFFDYNHPVSIVSSSLSLNAAIFSSVCLASRLRTSFCAFVLLTISVEFFVLYPYFRNSVIPLNIPFSFLLTLGTLALLSKYKDNIYGPWDEAVISDFVDIKKYVFSTNK
;
A
#
# COMPACT_ATOMS: atom_id res chain seq x y z
N MET A 1 -35.41 62.78 68.44
CA MET A 1 -36.79 62.74 68.96
C MET A 1 -37.49 61.51 68.40
N ARG A 2 -38.30 60.87 69.23
CA ARG A 2 -38.97 59.57 69.01
C ARG A 2 -40.31 59.75 68.24
N VAL A 3 -40.84 58.63 67.74
CA VAL A 3 -42.25 58.31 67.36
C VAL A 3 -42.72 58.89 66.00
N LYS A 4 -43.44 58.21 65.08
CA LYS A 4 -44.39 57.08 65.13
C LYS A 4 -44.38 56.22 63.85
N SER A 5 -44.64 54.93 64.07
CA SER A 5 -45.24 53.94 63.16
C SER A 5 -46.57 54.41 62.59
N ASN A 6 -46.90 54.01 61.35
CA ASN A 6 -48.28 53.85 60.88
C ASN A 6 -48.33 52.63 59.93
N GLU A 7 -48.30 51.45 60.54
CA GLU A 7 -48.92 50.25 60.00
C GLU A 7 -50.44 50.47 60.04
N GLU A 8 -51.04 51.10 59.03
CA GLU A 8 -52.50 51.06 58.83
C GLU A 8 -52.89 51.70 57.48
N THR A 9 -52.49 51.06 56.39
CA THR A 9 -53.27 51.09 55.14
C THR A 9 -53.12 49.75 54.43
N CYS A 10 -53.46 48.68 55.15
CA CYS A 10 -54.02 47.50 54.50
C CYS A 10 -55.43 47.87 54.04
N ARG A 11 -55.60 48.22 52.77
CA ARG A 11 -56.79 47.97 51.92
C ARG A 11 -56.59 48.69 50.59
N GLU A 12 -56.83 47.96 49.50
CA GLU A 12 -56.89 48.45 48.12
C GLU A 12 -55.57 48.58 47.35
N SER A 13 -54.83 47.47 47.23
CA SER A 13 -54.12 47.18 45.96
C SER A 13 -53.92 45.67 45.73
N ASN A 14 -54.84 44.85 46.23
CA ASN A 14 -55.06 43.52 45.65
C ASN A 14 -56.06 43.70 44.51
N LEU A 15 -55.58 43.96 43.30
CA LEU A 15 -56.32 43.66 42.06
C LEU A 15 -55.35 43.75 40.88
N TYR A 16 -55.11 42.57 40.30
CA TYR A 16 -54.49 42.33 38.99
C TYR A 16 -52.96 42.41 38.89
N TYR A 17 -52.26 41.51 39.59
CA TYR A 17 -51.16 40.81 38.93
C TYR A 17 -51.70 39.45 38.49
N GLU A 18 -52.12 39.43 37.23
CA GLU A 18 -52.49 38.25 36.48
C GLU A 18 -51.38 37.21 36.64
N HIS A 19 -51.67 36.13 37.38
CA HIS A 19 -50.85 34.94 37.38
C HIS A 19 -50.91 34.39 35.95
N ALA A 20 -50.03 34.87 35.07
CA ALA A 20 -49.81 34.27 33.77
C ALA A 20 -49.50 32.79 34.03
N SER A 21 -50.48 31.92 33.76
CA SER A 21 -50.35 30.49 34.00
C SER A 21 -49.12 30.03 33.21
N ARG A 22 -48.05 29.67 33.91
CA ARG A 22 -46.87 29.14 33.24
C ARG A 22 -47.31 27.86 32.54
N LYS A 23 -47.13 27.79 31.22
CA LYS A 23 -47.45 26.58 30.44
C LYS A 23 -46.81 25.37 31.16
N PRO A 24 -47.56 24.28 31.38
CA PRO A 24 -47.02 23.12 32.09
C PRO A 24 -45.81 22.57 31.33
N TRP A 25 -44.80 22.13 32.08
CA TRP A 25 -43.61 21.54 31.48
C TRP A 25 -44.03 20.30 30.68
N LYS A 26 -43.67 20.30 29.39
CA LYS A 26 -43.90 19.18 28.49
C LYS A 26 -42.54 18.69 28.02
N LYS A 27 -42.23 17.42 28.29
CA LYS A 27 -41.04 16.77 27.73
C LYS A 27 -41.27 16.61 26.23
N ASN A 28 -40.69 17.50 25.43
CA ASN A 28 -40.78 17.43 23.98
C ASN A 28 -39.37 17.24 23.41
N LEU A 29 -39.15 16.12 22.72
CA LEU A 29 -37.83 15.79 22.18
C LEU A 29 -37.65 16.36 20.76
N TYR A 30 -38.72 16.37 19.95
CA TYR A 30 -38.80 16.96 18.61
C TYR A 30 -40.25 17.37 18.32
N GLU A 31 -40.52 18.61 17.93
CA GLU A 31 -41.88 19.10 17.58
C GLU A 31 -41.96 19.41 16.08
N ASN A 32 -42.81 18.67 15.36
CA ASN A 32 -43.00 18.79 13.90
C ASN A 32 -44.50 18.78 13.53
N VAL A 33 -45.34 19.39 14.37
CA VAL A 33 -46.80 19.41 14.18
C VAL A 33 -47.19 20.31 13.00
N GLY A 34 -47.98 19.79 12.06
CA GLY A 34 -48.51 20.55 10.91
C GLY A 34 -47.68 20.41 9.63
N TYR A 35 -46.60 19.65 9.65
CA TYR A 35 -45.80 19.33 8.48
C TYR A 35 -46.13 17.93 7.97
N PRO A 36 -46.20 17.70 6.64
CA PRO A 36 -46.41 16.37 6.09
C PRO A 36 -45.21 15.45 6.42
N ASP A 37 -45.42 14.13 6.43
CA ASP A 37 -44.39 13.14 6.81
C ASP A 37 -43.10 13.21 5.97
N ASN A 38 -43.16 13.79 4.78
CA ASN A 38 -42.04 14.02 3.86
C ASN A 38 -41.49 15.45 3.88
N TYR A 39 -41.85 16.27 4.88
CA TYR A 39 -41.35 17.62 5.00
C TYR A 39 -39.86 17.63 5.36
N THR A 40 -39.10 18.43 4.62
CA THR A 40 -37.69 18.71 4.85
C THR A 40 -37.53 20.22 4.89
N ASP A 41 -36.89 20.74 5.93
CA ASP A 41 -36.72 22.18 6.12
C ASP A 41 -35.84 22.78 5.01
N GLU A 42 -36.10 24.02 4.59
CA GLU A 42 -35.30 24.70 3.55
C GLU A 42 -33.82 24.86 3.94
N SER A 43 -33.54 24.90 5.26
CA SER A 43 -32.17 24.95 5.79
C SER A 43 -31.44 23.61 5.72
N PHE A 44 -32.14 22.49 5.48
CA PHE A 44 -31.60 21.12 5.53
C PHE A 44 -30.38 20.93 4.60
N LEU A 45 -30.44 21.48 3.40
CA LEU A 45 -29.33 21.39 2.43
C LEU A 45 -28.42 22.62 2.46
N LYS A 46 -28.70 23.62 3.29
CA LYS A 46 -27.93 24.86 3.36
C LYS A 46 -26.50 24.61 3.89
N GLU A 47 -26.35 23.61 4.74
CA GLU A 47 -25.05 23.15 5.26
C GLU A 47 -24.47 21.98 4.47
N LEU A 48 -25.12 21.56 3.37
CA LEU A 48 -24.65 20.44 2.55
C LEU A 48 -23.39 20.82 1.79
N LYS A 49 -22.25 20.55 2.42
CA LYS A 49 -20.95 20.73 1.81
C LYS A 49 -20.63 19.54 0.88
N LYS A 50 -20.94 19.68 -0.41
CA LYS A 50 -20.51 18.74 -1.45
C LYS A 50 -19.07 19.03 -1.86
N ASN A 51 -18.27 17.99 -2.11
CA ASN A 51 -16.98 18.09 -2.79
C ASN A 51 -15.91 18.99 -2.12
N ILE A 52 -15.96 19.16 -0.79
CA ILE A 52 -15.01 20.01 -0.02
C ILE A 52 -13.54 19.65 -0.29
N HIS A 53 -13.27 18.38 -0.59
CA HIS A 53 -11.93 17.84 -0.80
C HIS A 53 -11.75 17.24 -2.21
N VAL A 54 -12.60 17.60 -3.18
CA VAL A 54 -12.35 17.19 -4.57
C VAL A 54 -11.09 17.88 -5.05
N ARG A 55 -10.06 17.08 -5.30
CA ARG A 55 -8.83 17.50 -5.96
C ARG A 55 -8.94 17.08 -7.40
N ASP A 56 -8.80 18.04 -8.32
CA ASP A 56 -8.67 17.72 -9.74
C ASP A 56 -7.30 17.09 -9.97
N ILE A 57 -7.28 15.77 -10.13
CA ILE A 57 -6.06 15.03 -10.43
C ILE A 57 -5.87 15.05 -11.94
N THR A 58 -4.82 15.71 -12.42
CA THR A 58 -4.45 15.68 -13.83
C THR A 58 -4.03 14.25 -14.21
N TYR A 59 -4.36 13.81 -15.43
CA TYR A 59 -3.97 12.49 -15.94
C TYR A 59 -2.47 12.16 -15.72
N TYR A 60 -1.58 13.12 -15.96
CA TYR A 60 -0.14 12.95 -15.75
C TYR A 60 0.21 12.66 -14.29
N GLN A 61 -0.43 13.35 -13.34
CA GLN A 61 -0.21 13.11 -11.91
C GLN A 61 -0.72 11.72 -11.52
N ALA A 62 -1.92 11.35 -12.00
CA ALA A 62 -2.44 9.99 -11.79
C ALA A 62 -1.47 8.92 -12.33
N LEU A 63 -0.91 9.13 -13.52
CA LEU A 63 0.06 8.22 -14.12
C LEU A 63 1.34 8.10 -13.25
N LEU A 64 1.88 9.22 -12.77
CA LEU A 64 3.05 9.21 -11.89
C LEU A 64 2.78 8.45 -10.58
N GLU A 65 1.58 8.59 -10.00
CA GLU A 65 1.21 7.85 -8.79
C GLU A 65 1.08 6.34 -9.06
N VAL A 66 0.45 5.96 -10.17
CA VAL A 66 0.32 4.55 -10.59
C VAL A 66 1.69 3.92 -10.83
N ILE A 67 2.65 4.65 -11.41
CA ILE A 67 4.03 4.16 -11.62
C ILE A 67 4.67 3.79 -10.28
N LYS A 68 4.51 4.60 -9.23
CA LYS A 68 5.08 4.32 -7.90
C LYS A 68 4.51 3.02 -7.31
N VAL A 69 3.20 2.81 -7.42
CA VAL A 69 2.53 1.60 -6.90
C VAL A 69 2.94 0.37 -7.70
N THR A 70 2.89 0.47 -9.03
CA THR A 70 3.25 -0.63 -9.95
C THR A 70 4.69 -1.08 -9.71
N GLU A 71 5.61 -0.14 -9.52
CA GLU A 71 7.00 -0.45 -9.25
C GLU A 71 7.19 -1.25 -7.95
N LYS A 72 6.45 -0.94 -6.87
CA LYS A 72 6.51 -1.73 -5.63
C LYS A 72 5.98 -3.14 -5.81
N LEU A 73 4.92 -3.29 -6.58
CA LEU A 73 4.39 -4.59 -6.97
C LEU A 73 5.45 -5.38 -7.77
N CYS A 74 6.14 -4.74 -8.72
CA CYS A 74 7.25 -5.35 -9.47
C CYS A 74 8.38 -5.84 -8.57
N VAL A 75 8.79 -5.06 -7.56
CA VAL A 75 9.84 -5.47 -6.61
C VAL A 75 9.42 -6.71 -5.81
N VAL A 76 8.18 -6.76 -5.33
CA VAL A 76 7.63 -7.93 -4.62
C VAL A 76 7.59 -9.18 -5.51
N ILE A 77 7.19 -9.02 -6.77
CA ILE A 77 7.21 -10.12 -7.74
C ILE A 77 8.63 -10.60 -8.00
N LEU A 78 9.58 -9.70 -8.24
CA LEU A 78 10.98 -10.06 -8.44
C LEU A 78 11.56 -10.81 -7.25
N PHE A 79 11.27 -10.35 -6.03
CA PHE A 79 11.68 -11.05 -4.82
C PHE A 79 11.13 -12.48 -4.78
N SER A 80 9.85 -12.65 -5.12
CA SER A 80 9.18 -13.96 -5.17
C SER A 80 9.76 -14.88 -6.26
N VAL A 81 10.15 -14.31 -7.41
CA VAL A 81 10.85 -15.03 -8.48
C VAL A 81 12.23 -15.48 -8.01
N VAL A 82 13.00 -14.60 -7.36
CA VAL A 82 14.32 -14.96 -6.79
C VAL A 82 14.17 -16.10 -5.77
N PHE A 83 13.18 -16.03 -4.88
CA PHE A 83 12.87 -17.12 -3.96
C PHE A 83 12.59 -18.43 -4.71
N THR A 84 11.74 -18.40 -5.73
CA THR A 84 11.38 -19.60 -6.52
C THR A 84 12.60 -20.21 -7.20
N TYR A 85 13.47 -19.39 -7.78
CA TYR A 85 14.71 -19.83 -8.43
C TYR A 85 15.70 -20.47 -7.43
N LEU A 86 15.81 -19.92 -6.22
CA LEU A 86 16.64 -20.48 -5.16
C LEU A 86 16.03 -21.75 -4.53
N HIS A 87 14.70 -21.80 -4.41
CA HIS A 87 13.98 -22.95 -3.87
C HIS A 87 14.05 -24.17 -4.81
N ASN A 88 13.90 -23.95 -6.12
CA ASN A 88 14.00 -25.00 -7.15
C ASN A 88 15.44 -25.30 -7.58
N GLU A 89 16.45 -24.65 -7.00
CA GLU A 89 17.88 -24.79 -7.33
C GLU A 89 18.23 -24.51 -8.81
N TRP A 90 17.41 -23.71 -9.51
CA TRP A 90 17.68 -23.32 -10.91
C TRP A 90 18.90 -22.41 -11.05
N VAL A 91 19.26 -21.71 -9.97
CA VAL A 91 20.44 -20.84 -9.92
C VAL A 91 21.23 -21.08 -8.65
N LYS A 92 22.56 -21.08 -8.78
CA LYS A 92 23.47 -21.21 -7.64
C LYS A 92 23.42 -19.94 -6.78
N PRO A 93 23.32 -20.07 -5.44
CA PRO A 93 23.21 -18.92 -4.54
C PRO A 93 24.42 -17.97 -4.61
N GLN A 94 25.62 -18.50 -4.89
CA GLN A 94 26.83 -17.68 -5.05
C GLN A 94 26.71 -16.71 -6.24
N THR A 95 26.14 -17.19 -7.35
CA THR A 95 25.96 -16.38 -8.56
C THR A 95 25.00 -15.23 -8.30
N VAL A 96 23.86 -15.50 -7.64
CA VAL A 96 22.88 -14.47 -7.28
C VAL A 96 23.53 -13.42 -6.37
N PHE A 97 24.21 -13.86 -5.30
CA PHE A 97 24.85 -12.97 -4.34
C PHE A 97 25.88 -12.04 -4.98
N VAL A 98 26.73 -12.56 -5.87
CA VAL A 98 27.74 -11.75 -6.58
C VAL A 98 27.08 -10.74 -7.50
N GLN A 99 26.05 -11.16 -8.25
CA GLN A 99 25.33 -10.27 -9.17
C GLN A 99 24.62 -9.14 -8.42
N THR A 100 23.91 -9.44 -7.33
CA THR A 100 23.20 -8.42 -6.57
C THR A 100 24.17 -7.49 -5.84
N SER A 101 25.25 -8.02 -5.26
CA SER A 101 26.33 -7.22 -4.68
C SER A 101 26.95 -6.24 -5.69
N PHE A 102 27.14 -6.70 -6.94
CA PHE A 102 27.67 -5.86 -8.01
C PHE A 102 26.69 -4.73 -8.38
N VAL A 103 25.39 -5.02 -8.49
CA VAL A 103 24.36 -4.00 -8.74
C VAL A 103 24.32 -2.98 -7.60
N VAL A 104 24.34 -3.41 -6.34
CA VAL A 104 24.38 -2.52 -5.17
C VAL A 104 25.61 -1.63 -5.19
N PHE A 105 26.77 -2.18 -5.54
CA PHE A 105 28.00 -1.40 -5.70
C PHE A 105 27.86 -0.31 -6.77
N LEU A 106 27.31 -0.64 -7.95
CA LEU A 106 27.05 0.35 -9.00
C LEU A 106 26.07 1.43 -8.54
N CYS A 107 24.95 1.06 -7.92
CA CYS A 107 23.99 2.01 -7.35
C CYS A 107 24.64 2.93 -6.32
N PHE A 108 25.47 2.39 -5.42
CA PHE A 108 26.16 3.17 -4.40
C PHE A 108 27.17 4.15 -5.01
N THR A 109 27.96 3.73 -6.00
CA THR A 109 28.92 4.63 -6.68
C THR A 109 28.20 5.75 -7.42
N TYR A 110 27.06 5.46 -8.06
CA TYR A 110 26.22 6.45 -8.70
C TYR A 110 25.61 7.44 -7.69
N TYR A 111 25.04 6.93 -6.58
CA TYR A 111 24.52 7.76 -5.49
C TYR A 111 25.59 8.70 -4.92
N ALA A 112 26.79 8.17 -4.66
CA ALA A 112 27.89 8.96 -4.13
C ALA A 112 28.39 10.07 -5.09
N LYS A 113 28.27 9.86 -6.40
CA LYS A 113 28.58 10.89 -7.42
C LYS A 113 27.51 11.99 -7.48
N THR A 114 26.25 11.63 -7.38
CA THR A 114 25.12 12.59 -7.51
C THR A 114 24.97 13.50 -6.28
N GLN A 115 25.31 13.02 -5.08
CA GLN A 115 25.10 13.75 -3.82
C GLN A 115 26.30 14.63 -3.39
N SER A 116 27.18 15.02 -4.32
CA SER A 116 28.56 15.49 -4.02
C SER A 116 28.68 16.82 -3.24
N SER A 117 28.52 16.75 -1.92
CA SER A 117 29.07 17.70 -0.94
C SER A 117 30.19 17.07 -0.10
N LEU A 118 30.19 15.73 0.09
CA LEU A 118 31.21 15.00 0.82
C LEU A 118 32.05 14.10 -0.10
N SER A 119 33.31 13.90 0.27
CA SER A 119 34.23 12.97 -0.42
C SER A 119 33.74 11.52 -0.33
N TYR A 120 33.73 10.81 -1.46
CA TYR A 120 33.36 9.40 -1.61
C TYR A 120 33.98 8.50 -0.52
N ARG A 121 35.26 8.69 -0.21
CA ARG A 121 36.00 7.86 0.77
C ARG A 121 35.40 7.96 2.17
N THR A 122 34.87 9.12 2.54
CA THR A 122 34.25 9.37 3.86
C THR A 122 32.89 8.69 3.98
N ILE A 123 32.11 8.64 2.90
CA ILE A 123 30.81 7.95 2.90
C ILE A 123 31.03 6.43 2.98
N VAL A 124 31.99 5.89 2.23
CA VAL A 124 32.33 4.46 2.27
C VAL A 124 32.84 4.05 3.65
N SER A 125 33.81 4.78 4.21
CA SER A 125 34.40 4.42 5.51
C SER A 125 33.38 4.42 6.64
N ARG A 126 32.40 5.34 6.60
CA ARG A 126 31.35 5.45 7.60
C ARG A 126 30.36 4.28 7.56
N ASN A 127 30.04 3.77 6.37
CA ASN A 127 29.01 2.74 6.20
C ASN A 127 29.58 1.31 6.14
N PHE A 128 30.86 1.13 5.81
CA PHE A 128 31.51 -0.18 5.73
C PHE A 128 31.33 -1.02 7.00
N ARG A 129 31.49 -0.40 8.18
CA ARG A 129 31.31 -1.08 9.47
C ARG A 129 29.90 -1.65 9.62
N SER A 130 28.88 -0.85 9.33
CA SER A 130 27.48 -1.28 9.46
C SER A 130 27.12 -2.38 8.46
N VAL A 131 27.59 -2.28 7.21
CA VAL A 131 27.38 -3.31 6.19
C VAL A 131 28.08 -4.62 6.59
N GLY A 132 29.33 -4.55 7.07
CA GLY A 132 30.06 -5.72 7.54
C GLY A 132 29.37 -6.41 8.72
N ILE A 133 28.89 -5.62 9.70
CA ILE A 133 28.12 -6.16 10.84
C ILE A 133 26.83 -6.83 10.37
N LEU A 134 26.09 -6.20 9.46
CA LEU A 134 24.83 -6.74 8.93
C LEU A 134 25.05 -8.07 8.21
N LEU A 135 26.07 -8.16 7.33
CA LEU A 135 26.36 -9.38 6.58
C LEU A 135 26.85 -10.50 7.51
N MET A 136 27.72 -10.19 8.46
CA MET A 136 28.22 -11.18 9.43
C MET A 136 27.09 -11.71 10.32
N LEU A 137 26.28 -10.81 10.88
CA LEU A 137 25.14 -11.19 11.72
C LEU A 137 24.13 -12.00 10.91
N GLY A 138 23.80 -11.56 9.70
CA GLY A 138 22.88 -12.26 8.80
C GLY A 138 23.37 -13.67 8.49
N TYR A 139 24.67 -13.85 8.24
CA TYR A 139 25.24 -15.16 7.96
C TYR A 139 25.19 -16.09 9.18
N ILE A 140 25.55 -15.58 10.36
CA ILE A 140 25.55 -16.35 11.62
C ILE A 140 24.12 -16.73 12.03
N LEU A 141 23.17 -15.82 11.84
CA LEU A 141 21.77 -16.03 12.24
C LEU A 141 20.98 -16.85 11.20
N SER A 142 21.47 -16.97 9.97
CA SER A 142 20.78 -17.66 8.88
C SER A 142 20.36 -19.10 9.21
N PRO A 143 21.19 -19.97 9.82
CA PRO A 143 20.76 -21.31 10.21
C PRO A 143 19.56 -21.31 11.16
N VAL A 144 19.50 -20.35 12.08
CA VAL A 144 18.39 -20.20 13.04
C VAL A 144 17.13 -19.70 12.33
N LEU A 145 17.26 -18.71 11.44
CA LEU A 145 16.11 -18.19 10.68
C LEU A 145 15.56 -19.24 9.71
N ARG A 146 16.44 -20.07 9.17
CA ARG A 146 16.03 -21.19 8.32
C ARG A 146 15.19 -22.19 9.11
N THR A 147 15.57 -22.53 10.34
CA THR A 147 14.85 -23.55 11.11
C THR A 147 13.69 -23.00 11.95
N LEU A 148 13.54 -21.67 12.03
CA LEU A 148 12.59 -21.00 12.91
C LEU A 148 11.14 -21.48 12.72
N THR A 149 10.74 -21.64 11.46
CA THR A 149 9.36 -22.00 11.10
C THR A 149 9.25 -23.39 10.50
N ASP A 150 10.24 -24.27 10.74
CA ASP A 150 10.30 -25.63 10.17
C ASP A 150 9.07 -26.48 10.54
N THR A 151 8.51 -26.28 11.74
CA THR A 151 7.35 -27.01 12.27
C THR A 151 6.00 -26.58 11.66
N ILE A 152 5.96 -25.44 10.96
CA ILE A 152 4.75 -24.93 10.32
C ILE A 152 4.65 -25.52 8.90
N SER A 153 3.42 -25.83 8.46
CA SER A 153 3.19 -26.35 7.10
C SER A 153 3.63 -25.38 6.00
N THR A 154 4.09 -25.91 4.87
CA THR A 154 4.55 -25.13 3.72
C THR A 154 3.46 -24.25 3.13
N ASP A 155 2.22 -24.75 3.08
CA ASP A 155 1.08 -24.04 2.51
C ASP A 155 0.70 -22.83 3.35
N THR A 156 0.78 -22.98 4.68
CA THR A 156 0.55 -21.87 5.61
C THR A 156 1.67 -20.83 5.47
N ILE A 157 2.92 -21.26 5.29
CA ILE A 157 4.04 -20.33 5.06
C ILE A 157 3.84 -19.53 3.77
N TYR A 158 3.47 -20.17 2.65
CA TYR A 158 3.19 -19.43 1.42
C TYR A 158 2.00 -18.49 1.56
N ALA A 159 0.89 -18.94 2.16
CA ALA A 159 -0.28 -18.09 2.37
C ALA A 159 0.05 -16.87 3.24
N THR A 160 0.72 -17.07 4.38
CA THR A 160 1.11 -15.99 5.30
C THR A 160 2.12 -15.04 4.68
N SER A 161 3.11 -15.53 3.94
CA SER A 161 4.04 -14.69 3.19
C SER A 161 3.34 -13.84 2.13
N THR A 162 2.40 -14.41 1.37
CA THR A 162 1.61 -13.65 0.38
C THR A 162 0.79 -12.55 1.05
N VAL A 163 0.09 -12.85 2.15
CA VAL A 163 -0.67 -11.84 2.91
C VAL A 163 0.25 -10.73 3.42
N MET A 164 1.43 -11.07 3.93
CA MET A 164 2.39 -10.10 4.47
C MET A 164 3.03 -9.24 3.36
N MET A 165 3.23 -9.79 2.16
CA MET A 165 3.63 -9.00 0.99
C MET A 165 2.51 -8.05 0.53
N LEU A 166 1.24 -8.44 0.63
CA LEU A 166 0.11 -7.54 0.37
C LEU A 166 0.02 -6.42 1.41
N VAL A 167 0.23 -6.74 2.70
CA VAL A 167 0.32 -5.75 3.77
C VAL A 167 1.48 -4.79 3.51
N HIS A 168 2.64 -5.30 3.07
CA HIS A 168 3.78 -4.47 2.69
C HIS A 168 3.39 -3.45 1.61
N VAL A 169 2.81 -3.91 0.49
CA VAL A 169 2.40 -3.04 -0.63
C VAL A 169 1.30 -2.06 -0.21
N GLY A 170 0.32 -2.50 0.59
CA GLY A 170 -0.82 -1.69 1.01
C GLY A 170 -0.47 -0.57 2.00
N PHE A 171 0.46 -0.82 2.93
CA PHE A 171 0.87 0.14 3.96
C PHE A 171 2.16 0.90 3.64
N PHE A 172 2.76 0.67 2.47
CA PHE A 172 3.96 1.39 2.04
C PHE A 172 3.67 2.90 1.90
N ASP A 173 4.62 3.73 2.32
CA ASP A 173 4.49 5.18 2.17
C ASP A 173 4.86 5.61 0.74
N TYR A 174 3.84 5.91 -0.07
CA TYR A 174 3.98 6.40 -1.44
C TYR A 174 4.25 7.92 -1.53
N ASN A 175 4.45 8.59 -0.38
CA ASN A 175 4.56 10.04 -0.21
C ASN A 175 3.24 10.76 -0.52
N HIS A 176 2.11 10.25 0.00
CA HIS A 176 0.79 10.87 -0.19
C HIS A 176 0.25 11.46 1.13
N PRO A 177 -0.23 12.72 1.15
CA PRO A 177 -0.52 13.46 2.39
C PRO A 177 -1.79 13.01 3.17
N VAL A 178 -2.49 11.96 2.74
CA VAL A 178 -3.85 11.62 3.25
C VAL A 178 -3.97 10.18 3.76
N SER A 179 -2.93 9.35 3.64
CA SER A 179 -3.06 7.92 3.89
C SER A 179 -2.71 7.51 5.33
N ILE A 180 -3.52 6.62 5.92
CA ILE A 180 -3.21 5.88 7.14
C ILE A 180 -2.17 4.81 6.78
N VAL A 181 -0.93 5.24 6.56
CA VAL A 181 0.21 4.36 6.22
C VAL A 181 1.17 4.27 7.39
N SER A 182 1.78 3.10 7.56
CA SER A 182 2.82 2.88 8.55
C SER A 182 4.01 2.25 7.85
N SER A 183 5.04 3.05 7.62
CA SER A 183 6.31 2.61 7.02
C SER A 183 6.93 1.47 7.83
N SER A 184 6.83 1.51 9.16
CA SER A 184 7.27 0.43 10.04
C SER A 184 6.46 -0.85 9.86
N LEU A 185 5.14 -0.77 9.78
CA LEU A 185 4.29 -1.95 9.54
C LEU A 185 4.62 -2.59 8.19
N SER A 186 4.72 -1.76 7.14
CA SER A 186 5.07 -2.21 5.79
C SER A 186 6.43 -2.90 5.76
N LEU A 187 7.46 -2.32 6.38
CA LEU A 187 8.80 -2.92 6.41
C LEU A 187 8.80 -4.23 7.21
N ASN A 188 8.19 -4.24 8.39
CA ASN A 188 8.14 -5.43 9.23
C ASN A 188 7.40 -6.59 8.54
N ALA A 189 6.32 -6.30 7.81
CA ALA A 189 5.59 -7.30 7.05
C ALA A 189 6.46 -7.91 5.93
N ALA A 190 7.20 -7.08 5.18
CA ALA A 190 8.13 -7.57 4.16
C ALA A 190 9.23 -8.46 4.75
N ILE A 191 9.90 -8.00 5.82
CA ILE A 191 10.97 -8.78 6.46
C ILE A 191 10.42 -10.08 7.04
N PHE A 192 9.25 -10.06 7.69
CA PHE A 192 8.61 -11.27 8.20
C PHE A 192 8.31 -12.26 7.07
N SER A 193 7.73 -11.80 5.96
CA SER A 193 7.49 -12.65 4.80
C SER A 193 8.78 -13.26 4.24
N SER A 194 9.86 -12.48 4.17
CA SER A 194 11.17 -12.95 3.71
C SER A 194 11.76 -14.02 4.64
N VAL A 195 11.61 -13.87 5.95
CA VAL A 195 12.04 -14.88 6.93
C VAL A 195 11.22 -16.16 6.80
N CYS A 196 9.89 -16.05 6.67
CA CYS A 196 9.01 -17.19 6.45
C CYS A 196 9.40 -17.97 5.18
N LEU A 197 9.64 -17.27 4.06
CA LEU A 197 10.11 -17.91 2.82
C LEU A 197 11.52 -18.50 2.96
N ALA A 198 12.43 -17.81 3.65
CA ALA A 198 13.80 -18.28 3.86
C ALA A 198 13.85 -19.64 4.59
N SER A 199 12.88 -19.93 5.46
CA SER A 199 12.78 -21.22 6.15
C SER A 199 12.62 -22.42 5.22
N ARG A 200 12.05 -22.20 4.03
CA ARG A 200 11.78 -23.27 3.05
C ARG A 200 12.93 -23.50 2.08
N LEU A 201 14.06 -22.82 2.26
CA LEU A 201 15.25 -23.05 1.45
C LEU A 201 16.06 -24.22 1.99
N ARG A 202 16.69 -24.98 1.10
CA ARG A 202 17.42 -26.22 1.45
C ARG A 202 18.69 -25.99 2.25
N THR A 203 19.38 -24.87 2.06
CA THR A 203 20.64 -24.58 2.76
C THR A 203 20.58 -23.25 3.50
N SER A 204 21.31 -23.16 4.61
CA SER A 204 21.45 -21.91 5.37
C SER A 204 22.13 -20.82 4.53
N PHE A 205 22.95 -21.19 3.55
CA PHE A 205 23.53 -20.21 2.63
C PHE A 205 22.49 -19.61 1.68
N CYS A 206 21.56 -20.42 1.14
CA CYS A 206 20.44 -19.89 0.35
C CYS A 206 19.56 -18.94 1.18
N ALA A 207 19.26 -19.31 2.43
CA ALA A 207 18.51 -18.46 3.35
C ALA A 207 19.21 -17.12 3.60
N PHE A 208 20.54 -17.14 3.79
CA PHE A 208 21.33 -15.93 3.94
C PHE A 208 21.21 -15.04 2.70
N VAL A 209 21.40 -15.60 1.50
CA VAL A 209 21.32 -14.86 0.24
C VAL A 209 19.93 -14.24 0.04
N LEU A 210 18.85 -14.99 0.28
CA LEU A 210 17.49 -14.45 0.17
C LEU A 210 17.25 -13.29 1.16
N LEU A 211 17.69 -13.44 2.40
CA LEU A 211 17.54 -12.40 3.42
C LEU A 211 18.38 -11.14 3.10
N THR A 212 19.58 -11.30 2.53
CA THR A 212 20.35 -10.15 2.04
C THR A 212 19.62 -9.42 0.92
N ILE A 213 19.04 -10.15 -0.04
CA ILE A 213 18.26 -9.57 -1.14
C ILE A 213 16.98 -8.90 -0.63
N SER A 214 16.35 -9.45 0.41
CA SER A 214 15.21 -8.81 1.08
C SER A 214 15.58 -7.42 1.61
N VAL A 215 16.75 -7.27 2.24
CA VAL A 215 17.22 -5.95 2.71
C VAL A 215 17.51 -5.03 1.52
N GLU A 216 18.13 -5.54 0.47
CA GLU A 216 18.40 -4.77 -0.75
C GLU A 216 17.10 -4.23 -1.39
N PHE A 217 16.07 -5.07 -1.50
CA PHE A 217 14.81 -4.73 -2.20
C PHE A 217 13.85 -3.90 -1.34
N PHE A 218 13.74 -4.18 -0.04
CA PHE A 218 12.75 -3.52 0.81
C PHE A 218 13.31 -2.36 1.64
N VAL A 219 14.63 -2.29 1.85
CA VAL A 219 15.28 -1.20 2.60
C VAL A 219 16.11 -0.31 1.68
N LEU A 220 17.08 -0.88 0.96
CA LEU A 220 18.06 -0.09 0.23
C LEU A 220 17.47 0.54 -1.04
N TYR A 221 16.66 -0.22 -1.79
CA TYR A 221 16.00 0.24 -2.99
C TYR A 221 15.08 1.47 -2.79
N PRO A 222 14.12 1.49 -1.85
CA PRO A 222 13.29 2.68 -1.63
C PRO A 222 14.13 3.90 -1.20
N TYR A 223 15.18 3.69 -0.41
CA TYR A 223 16.09 4.77 -0.01
C TYR A 223 16.84 5.37 -1.22
N PHE A 224 17.40 4.51 -2.08
CA PHE A 224 18.09 4.93 -3.30
C PHE A 224 17.16 5.69 -4.25
N ARG A 225 15.95 5.17 -4.47
CA ARG A 225 14.92 5.79 -5.32
C ARG A 225 14.54 7.20 -4.88
N ASN A 226 14.33 7.40 -3.59
CA ASN A 226 13.96 8.72 -3.06
C ASN A 226 15.12 9.72 -3.14
N SER A 227 16.36 9.24 -3.18
CA SER A 227 17.56 10.08 -3.28
C SER A 227 17.89 10.49 -4.72
N VAL A 228 17.53 9.68 -5.72
CA VAL A 228 17.84 9.93 -7.13
C VAL A 228 16.58 10.18 -7.96
N ILE A 229 15.99 11.36 -7.75
CA ILE A 229 14.75 11.79 -8.42
C ILE A 229 14.79 11.70 -9.96
N PRO A 230 15.86 12.11 -10.68
CA PRO A 230 15.79 12.22 -12.15
C PRO A 230 15.77 10.87 -12.89
N LEU A 231 16.24 9.78 -12.27
CA LEU A 231 16.27 8.45 -12.90
C LEU A 231 15.02 7.62 -12.64
N ASN A 232 14.11 8.09 -11.79
CA ASN A 232 13.01 7.26 -11.30
C ASN A 232 12.10 6.77 -12.42
N ILE A 233 11.60 7.64 -13.29
CA ILE A 233 10.64 7.25 -14.34
C ILE A 233 11.20 6.24 -15.36
N PRO A 234 12.34 6.49 -16.03
CA PRO A 234 12.87 5.52 -16.98
C PRO A 234 13.26 4.20 -16.31
N PHE A 235 13.75 4.25 -15.06
CA PHE A 235 14.06 3.06 -14.29
C PHE A 235 12.79 2.25 -13.94
N SER A 236 11.72 2.89 -13.47
CA SER A 236 10.44 2.23 -13.20
C SER A 236 9.86 1.58 -14.46
N PHE A 237 9.98 2.24 -15.62
CA PHE A 237 9.54 1.67 -16.89
C PHE A 237 10.36 0.45 -17.30
N LEU A 238 11.69 0.50 -17.16
CA LEU A 238 12.55 -0.64 -17.42
C LEU A 238 12.28 -1.81 -16.46
N LEU A 239 12.07 -1.52 -15.18
CA LEU A 239 11.73 -2.52 -14.17
C LEU A 239 10.40 -3.21 -14.48
N THR A 240 9.36 -2.43 -14.80
CA THR A 240 8.04 -2.96 -15.17
C THR A 240 8.12 -3.81 -16.43
N LEU A 241 8.80 -3.34 -17.49
CA LEU A 241 9.00 -4.11 -18.71
C LEU A 241 9.79 -5.41 -18.46
N GLY A 242 10.85 -5.34 -17.67
CA GLY A 242 11.68 -6.51 -17.31
C GLY A 242 10.91 -7.55 -16.49
N THR A 243 10.09 -7.12 -15.53
CA THR A 243 9.22 -8.02 -14.76
C THR A 243 8.15 -8.67 -15.63
N LEU A 244 7.51 -7.93 -16.52
CA LEU A 244 6.54 -8.48 -17.46
C LEU A 244 7.19 -9.50 -18.42
N ALA A 245 8.39 -9.22 -18.92
CA ALA A 245 9.13 -10.15 -19.77
C ALA A 245 9.56 -11.43 -19.01
N LEU A 246 9.87 -11.31 -17.71
CA LEU A 246 10.11 -12.49 -16.87
C LEU A 246 8.85 -13.31 -16.66
N LEU A 247 7.73 -12.66 -16.35
CA LEU A 247 6.45 -13.32 -16.15
C LEU A 247 5.93 -13.97 -17.44
N SER A 248 6.16 -13.36 -18.60
CA SER A 248 5.73 -13.93 -19.88
C SER A 248 6.40 -15.26 -20.19
N LYS A 249 7.61 -15.52 -19.66
CA LYS A 249 8.27 -16.83 -19.76
C LYS A 249 7.52 -17.94 -19.03
N TYR A 250 6.80 -17.57 -17.96
CA TYR A 250 6.00 -18.49 -17.13
C TYR A 250 4.51 -18.43 -17.47
N LYS A 251 4.14 -17.71 -18.53
CA LYS A 251 2.78 -17.71 -19.05
C LYS A 251 2.58 -19.01 -19.82
N ASP A 252 1.98 -19.99 -19.17
CA ASP A 252 1.34 -21.08 -19.90
C ASP A 252 0.16 -20.48 -20.66
N ASN A 253 0.16 -20.64 -21.99
CA ASN A 253 -0.95 -20.18 -22.80
C ASN A 253 -2.13 -21.12 -22.49
N ILE A 254 -3.00 -20.70 -21.58
CA ILE A 254 -4.26 -21.40 -21.33
C ILE A 254 -5.09 -21.20 -22.59
N TYR A 255 -5.04 -22.18 -23.49
CA TYR A 255 -5.91 -22.21 -24.65
C TYR A 255 -7.34 -22.32 -24.13
N GLY A 256 -8.11 -21.25 -24.29
CA GLY A 256 -9.53 -21.29 -24.00
C GLY A 256 -10.23 -22.15 -25.06
N PRO A 257 -11.42 -22.69 -24.78
CA PRO A 257 -12.23 -23.38 -25.80
C PRO A 257 -12.58 -22.47 -27.00
N TRP A 258 -12.36 -21.15 -26.86
CA TRP A 258 -12.54 -20.14 -27.91
C TRP A 258 -11.33 -20.03 -28.86
N ASP A 259 -10.14 -20.50 -28.47
CA ASP A 259 -8.94 -20.50 -29.33
C ASP A 259 -8.99 -21.60 -30.41
N GLU A 260 -9.88 -22.59 -30.24
CA GLU A 260 -10.17 -23.66 -31.20
C GLU A 260 -11.33 -23.31 -32.16
N ALA A 261 -11.97 -22.15 -32.00
CA ALA A 261 -13.08 -21.73 -32.84
C ALA A 261 -12.59 -21.37 -34.26
N VAL A 262 -12.39 -22.39 -35.09
CA VAL A 262 -12.25 -22.23 -36.54
C VAL A 262 -13.62 -21.79 -37.06
N ILE A 263 -13.72 -20.55 -37.54
CA ILE A 263 -14.93 -20.06 -38.21
C ILE A 263 -15.05 -20.79 -39.55
N SER A 264 -15.73 -21.94 -39.56
CA SER A 264 -16.11 -22.68 -40.77
C SER A 264 -17.13 -21.94 -41.64
N ASP A 265 -17.76 -20.91 -41.09
CA ASP A 265 -19.03 -20.39 -41.60
C ASP A 265 -18.90 -19.44 -42.80
N PHE A 266 -17.69 -19.06 -43.21
CA PHE A 266 -17.50 -18.26 -44.42
C PHE A 266 -17.88 -19.02 -45.71
N VAL A 267 -17.90 -20.36 -45.68
CA VAL A 267 -18.34 -21.18 -46.82
C VAL A 267 -19.87 -21.28 -46.88
N ASP A 268 -20.55 -21.34 -45.73
CA ASP A 268 -22.00 -21.51 -45.68
C ASP A 268 -22.77 -20.20 -45.96
N ILE A 269 -22.24 -19.04 -45.60
CA ILE A 269 -22.91 -17.74 -45.89
C ILE A 269 -23.11 -17.54 -47.40
N LYS A 270 -22.14 -17.95 -48.25
CA LYS A 270 -22.32 -17.88 -49.70
C LYS A 270 -23.45 -18.80 -50.17
N LYS A 271 -23.60 -19.99 -49.58
CA LYS A 271 -24.62 -20.96 -49.98
C LYS A 271 -26.04 -20.45 -49.74
N TYR A 272 -26.26 -19.69 -48.67
CA TYR A 272 -27.56 -19.08 -48.38
C TYR A 272 -27.84 -17.84 -49.24
N VAL A 273 -26.84 -16.97 -49.44
CA VAL A 273 -27.00 -15.74 -50.25
C VAL A 273 -27.25 -16.04 -51.73
N PHE A 274 -26.71 -17.13 -52.28
CA PHE A 274 -26.92 -17.51 -53.68
C PHE A 274 -28.14 -18.42 -53.93
N SER A 275 -28.83 -18.92 -52.90
CA SER A 275 -30.04 -19.75 -53.09
C SER A 275 -31.35 -18.95 -53.14
N THR A 276 -31.34 -17.71 -52.63
CA THR A 276 -32.52 -16.82 -52.61
C THR A 276 -32.70 -15.99 -53.88
N ASN A 277 -31.96 -16.28 -54.95
CA ASN A 277 -31.98 -15.54 -56.22
C ASN A 277 -32.37 -16.43 -57.42
N LYS A 278 -33.33 -17.34 -57.23
CA LYS A 278 -34.03 -18.06 -58.30
C LYS A 278 -35.53 -17.97 -58.13
#